data_AF-A0A7X7GPT4-F1
#
_entry.id   AF-A0A7X7GPT4-F1
#
_cell.length_a   1.000
_cell.length_b   1.000
_cell.length_c   1.000
_cell.angle_alpha   90.00
_cell.angle_beta   90.00
_cell.angle_gamma   90.00
#
_symmetry.space_group_name_H-M   'P 1'
#
loop_
_entity.id
_entity.type
_entity.pdbx_description
1 polymer ?
#
loop_
_entity_poly.entity_id
_entity_poly.type
_entity_poly.pdbx_seq_one_letter_code
_entity_poly.pdbx_strand_id
1 'polypeptide(L)'
;MTRRWLSLRALLAPVSLAGAVLGGPGCSTGAVGVDDCKTIELARCEEAQACGIVDDVEACRRYYRSHCLHGLPVEARPPTDERDACVEAIRRAGACAREHGAEATLDSCEGGPPTEALPGQTLQSTCDVVARPWHTTACAFLNPAEDSDTGKGGEGGAANEDE
;
A
#
# COMPACT_ATOMS: atom_id res chain seq x y z
N MET A 1 -38.70 -22.58 -16.50
CA MET A 1 -37.77 -23.32 -17.39
C MET A 1 -36.47 -23.57 -16.66
N THR A 2 -36.28 -24.79 -16.17
CA THR A 2 -35.20 -25.21 -15.26
C THR A 2 -34.09 -25.88 -16.07
N ARG A 3 -32.89 -25.29 -16.12
CA ARG A 3 -31.71 -25.94 -16.71
C ARG A 3 -30.83 -26.50 -15.60
N ARG A 4 -30.97 -27.81 -15.40
CA ARG A 4 -30.04 -28.68 -14.67
C ARG A 4 -28.77 -28.83 -15.51
N TRP A 5 -27.60 -28.56 -14.95
CA TRP A 5 -26.31 -28.92 -15.53
C TRP A 5 -25.66 -30.02 -14.68
N LEU A 6 -25.40 -31.15 -15.32
CA LEU A 6 -24.84 -32.37 -14.75
C LEU A 6 -23.37 -32.18 -14.37
N SER A 7 -23.04 -32.76 -13.22
CA SER A 7 -21.70 -32.99 -12.69
C SER A 7 -20.89 -33.92 -13.59
N LEU A 8 -19.67 -33.50 -13.98
CA LEU A 8 -18.62 -34.42 -14.45
C LEU A 8 -17.49 -34.42 -13.42
N ARG A 9 -17.44 -35.47 -12.59
CA ARG A 9 -16.32 -35.78 -11.70
C ARG A 9 -15.24 -36.51 -12.51
N ALA A 10 -14.17 -35.82 -12.88
CA ALA A 10 -12.95 -36.46 -13.38
C ALA A 10 -11.94 -36.59 -12.22
N LEU A 11 -11.70 -37.84 -11.82
CA LEU A 11 -10.65 -38.27 -10.90
C LEU A 11 -9.27 -38.03 -11.56
N LEU A 12 -8.43 -37.20 -10.95
CA LEU A 12 -7.02 -37.02 -11.35
C LEU A 12 -6.11 -37.32 -10.15
N ALA A 13 -5.17 -38.22 -10.36
CA ALA A 13 -4.25 -38.80 -9.38
C ALA A 13 -3.17 -37.79 -8.90
N PRO A 14 -2.70 -37.90 -7.65
CA PRO A 14 -1.62 -37.07 -7.15
C PRO A 14 -0.26 -37.62 -7.58
N VAL A 15 0.44 -36.91 -8.47
CA VAL A 15 1.87 -37.11 -8.73
C VAL A 15 2.64 -36.24 -7.73
N SER A 16 3.12 -36.87 -6.66
CA SER A 16 3.95 -36.22 -5.63
C SER A 16 5.36 -35.98 -6.16
N LEU A 17 5.62 -34.79 -6.71
CA LEU A 17 6.97 -34.32 -7.04
C LEU A 17 7.62 -33.77 -5.75
N ALA A 18 8.49 -34.58 -5.14
CA ALA A 18 9.33 -34.15 -4.02
C ALA A 18 10.47 -33.25 -4.54
N GLY A 19 10.21 -31.93 -4.60
CA GLY A 19 11.22 -30.93 -4.93
C GLY A 19 12.03 -30.53 -3.70
N ALA A 20 13.33 -30.84 -3.71
CA ALA A 20 14.28 -30.38 -2.70
C ALA A 20 14.47 -28.86 -2.81
N VAL A 21 13.88 -28.10 -1.87
CA VAL A 21 14.12 -26.66 -1.74
C VAL A 21 15.48 -26.48 -1.07
N LEU A 22 16.51 -26.14 -1.86
CA LEU A 22 17.79 -25.68 -1.35
C LEU A 22 17.61 -24.28 -0.76
N GLY A 23 17.54 -24.19 0.57
CA GLY A 23 17.51 -22.93 1.31
C GLY A 23 18.90 -22.28 1.31
N GLY A 24 19.15 -21.38 0.36
CA GLY A 24 20.26 -20.43 0.47
C GLY A 24 19.98 -19.38 1.56
N PRO A 25 21.02 -18.70 2.10
CA PRO A 25 20.82 -17.56 2.99
C PRO A 25 19.95 -16.53 2.27
N GLY A 26 18.75 -16.29 2.79
CA GLY A 26 17.77 -15.42 2.15
C GLY A 26 18.35 -14.02 2.00
N CYS A 27 18.46 -13.55 0.76
CA CYS A 27 18.73 -12.15 0.43
C CYS A 27 17.55 -11.29 0.92
N SER A 28 17.51 -11.01 2.22
CA SER A 28 16.65 -9.96 2.77
C SER A 28 17.39 -8.64 2.60
N THR A 29 16.81 -7.71 1.85
CA THR A 29 17.43 -6.39 1.57
C THR A 29 17.35 -5.43 2.76
N GLY A 30 16.96 -5.90 3.95
CA GLY A 30 16.70 -5.05 5.10
C GLY A 30 15.44 -4.19 4.96
N ALA A 31 14.53 -4.54 4.04
CA ALA A 31 13.30 -3.80 3.82
C ALA A 31 12.43 -3.76 5.09
N VAL A 32 12.07 -2.56 5.52
CA VAL A 32 11.24 -2.33 6.71
C VAL A 32 9.78 -2.19 6.30
N GLY A 33 8.86 -2.81 7.06
CA GLY A 33 7.42 -2.56 6.88
C GLY A 33 6.82 -3.03 5.54
N VAL A 34 7.40 -4.04 4.89
CA VAL A 34 6.89 -4.60 3.61
C VAL A 34 5.39 -4.92 3.67
N ASP A 35 4.94 -5.57 4.75
CA ASP A 35 3.53 -5.93 4.88
C ASP A 35 2.64 -4.73 5.24
N ASP A 36 3.18 -3.72 5.92
CA ASP A 36 2.46 -2.47 6.21
C ASP A 36 2.27 -1.65 4.93
N CYS A 37 3.32 -1.56 4.08
CA CYS A 37 3.21 -0.98 2.72
C CYS A 37 2.11 -1.67 1.92
N LYS A 38 2.11 -3.01 1.85
CA LYS A 38 1.08 -3.75 1.12
C LYS A 38 -0.32 -3.47 1.65
N THR A 39 -0.47 -3.38 2.97
CA THR A 39 -1.77 -3.12 3.63
C THR A 39 -2.29 -1.73 3.27
N ILE A 40 -1.44 -0.70 3.35
CA ILE A 40 -1.78 0.68 3.01
C ILE A 40 -2.11 0.81 1.52
N GLU A 41 -1.26 0.29 0.65
CA GLU A 41 -1.44 0.40 -0.80
C GLU A 41 -2.63 -0.42 -1.30
N LEU A 42 -2.94 -1.56 -0.66
CA LEU A 42 -4.17 -2.30 -0.95
C LEU A 42 -5.41 -1.46 -0.65
N ALA A 43 -5.44 -0.78 0.50
CA ALA A 43 -6.53 0.14 0.84
C ALA A 43 -6.60 1.30 -0.16
N ARG A 44 -5.47 1.91 -0.54
CA ARG A 44 -5.46 2.96 -1.57
C ARG A 44 -6.00 2.47 -2.91
N CYS A 45 -5.56 1.30 -3.38
CA CYS A 45 -6.06 0.74 -4.65
C CYS A 45 -7.57 0.50 -4.63
N GLU A 46 -8.12 0.00 -3.52
CA GLU A 46 -9.55 -0.25 -3.35
C GLU A 46 -10.37 1.06 -3.38
N GLU A 47 -9.87 2.08 -2.67
CA GLU A 47 -10.57 3.34 -2.49
C GLU A 47 -10.37 4.31 -3.67
N ALA A 48 -9.25 4.20 -4.40
CA ALA A 48 -8.89 5.03 -5.54
C ALA A 48 -9.87 4.92 -6.73
N GLN A 49 -10.60 3.80 -6.84
CA GLN A 49 -11.59 3.63 -7.90
C GLN A 49 -12.75 4.62 -7.78
N ALA A 50 -13.21 4.90 -6.56
CA ALA A 50 -14.28 5.87 -6.30
C ALA A 50 -13.90 7.29 -6.72
N CYS A 51 -12.60 7.56 -6.69
CA CYS A 51 -12.00 8.83 -7.07
C CYS A 51 -11.62 8.92 -8.55
N GLY A 52 -11.83 7.87 -9.34
CA GLY A 52 -11.39 7.82 -10.75
C GLY A 52 -9.86 7.88 -10.92
N ILE A 53 -9.09 7.57 -9.88
CA ILE A 53 -7.61 7.55 -9.93
C ILE A 53 -7.12 6.23 -10.55
N VAL A 54 -7.87 5.14 -10.31
CA VAL A 54 -7.56 3.79 -10.78
C VAL A 54 -8.79 3.20 -11.46
N ASP A 55 -8.64 2.81 -12.73
CA ASP A 55 -9.70 2.11 -13.48
C ASP A 55 -9.69 0.60 -13.24
N ASP A 56 -8.51 0.00 -12.99
CA ASP A 56 -8.32 -1.43 -12.73
C ASP A 56 -7.65 -1.65 -11.36
N VAL A 57 -8.48 -1.93 -10.35
CA VAL A 57 -8.06 -2.19 -8.96
C VAL A 57 -7.12 -3.40 -8.88
N GLU A 58 -7.35 -4.45 -9.68
CA GLU A 58 -6.52 -5.65 -9.66
C GLU A 58 -5.14 -5.39 -10.28
N ALA A 59 -5.05 -4.56 -11.31
CA ALA A 59 -3.76 -4.10 -11.83
C ALA A 59 -3.00 -3.28 -10.78
N CYS A 60 -3.67 -2.35 -10.10
CA CYS A 60 -3.09 -1.56 -9.00
C CYS A 60 -2.52 -2.47 -7.90
N ARG A 61 -3.32 -3.45 -7.44
CA ARG A 61 -2.88 -4.44 -6.43
C ARG A 61 -1.67 -5.24 -6.87
N ARG A 62 -1.64 -5.72 -8.11
CA ARG A 62 -0.49 -6.47 -8.66
C ARG A 62 0.78 -5.62 -8.70
N TYR A 63 0.65 -4.34 -9.08
CA TYR A 63 1.75 -3.38 -9.09
C TYR A 63 2.33 -3.21 -7.67
N TYR A 64 1.51 -2.83 -6.70
CA TYR A 64 1.98 -2.58 -5.34
C TYR A 64 2.40 -3.84 -4.57
N ARG A 65 1.88 -5.02 -4.91
CA ARG A 65 2.41 -6.29 -4.39
C ARG A 65 3.91 -6.44 -4.66
N SER A 66 4.38 -5.96 -5.81
CA SER A 66 5.79 -6.00 -6.21
C SER A 66 6.55 -4.78 -5.69
N HIS A 67 5.95 -3.59 -5.80
CA HIS A 67 6.60 -2.35 -5.40
C HIS A 67 6.89 -2.29 -3.89
N CYS A 68 5.99 -2.82 -3.06
CA CYS A 68 6.16 -2.87 -1.62
C CYS A 68 7.23 -3.86 -1.14
N LEU A 69 7.85 -4.66 -2.02
CA LEU A 69 8.96 -5.54 -1.63
C LEU A 69 10.21 -4.76 -1.18
N HIS A 70 10.27 -3.46 -1.49
CA HIS A 70 11.30 -2.55 -1.00
C HIS A 70 11.01 -2.00 0.41
N GLY A 71 9.82 -2.26 0.95
CA GLY A 71 9.41 -1.74 2.25
C GLY A 71 8.83 -0.33 2.18
N LEU A 72 8.59 0.23 3.37
CA LEU A 72 8.23 1.63 3.57
C LEU A 72 9.50 2.49 3.60
N PRO A 73 9.40 3.78 3.20
CA PRO A 73 10.51 4.72 3.26
C PRO A 73 10.72 5.22 4.71
N VAL A 74 10.93 4.31 5.66
CA VAL A 74 11.09 4.64 7.09
C VAL A 74 12.21 3.82 7.70
N GLU A 75 12.90 4.39 8.68
CA GLU A 75 13.97 3.68 9.39
C GLU A 75 13.44 2.56 10.28
N ALA A 76 12.25 2.76 10.84
CA ALA A 76 11.61 1.81 11.73
C ALA A 76 10.16 1.55 11.30
N ARG A 77 9.71 0.32 11.52
CA ARG A 77 8.34 -0.08 11.23
C ARG A 77 7.38 0.81 12.04
N PRO A 78 6.33 1.39 11.43
CA PRO A 78 5.34 2.13 12.19
C PRO A 78 4.64 1.20 13.19
N PRO A 79 4.24 1.70 14.36
CA PRO A 79 3.31 1.01 15.24
C PRO A 79 2.06 0.53 14.49
N THR A 80 1.54 -0.64 14.89
CA THR A 80 0.36 -1.27 14.28
C THR A 80 -0.85 -0.32 14.26
N ASP A 81 -1.07 0.40 15.36
CA ASP A 81 -2.15 1.36 15.53
C ASP A 81 -2.00 2.61 14.64
N GLU A 82 -0.77 3.09 14.42
CA GLU A 82 -0.50 4.20 13.49
C GLU A 82 -0.78 3.78 12.03
N ARG A 83 -0.33 2.58 11.63
CA ARG A 83 -0.69 2.01 10.33
C ARG A 83 -2.20 1.87 10.18
N ASP A 84 -2.88 1.33 11.19
CA ASP A 84 -4.32 1.08 11.12
C ASP A 84 -5.11 2.39 11.04
N ALA A 85 -4.68 3.44 11.75
CA ALA A 85 -5.23 4.78 11.63
C ALA A 85 -5.08 5.33 10.21
N CYS A 86 -3.92 5.14 9.57
CA CYS A 86 -3.70 5.53 8.18
C CYS A 86 -4.64 4.80 7.22
N VAL A 87 -4.73 3.47 7.34
CA VAL A 87 -5.62 2.63 6.50
C VAL A 87 -7.07 3.06 6.66
N GLU A 88 -7.50 3.34 7.89
CA GLU A 88 -8.86 3.79 8.19
C GLU A 88 -9.14 5.17 7.59
N ALA A 89 -8.19 6.10 7.66
CA ALA A 89 -8.33 7.41 7.00
C ALA A 89 -8.56 7.27 5.48
N ILE A 90 -7.80 6.40 4.81
CA ILE A 90 -7.95 6.11 3.37
C ILE A 90 -9.34 5.51 3.08
N ARG A 91 -9.76 4.50 3.85
CA ARG A 91 -11.06 3.83 3.69
C ARG A 91 -12.24 4.76 3.87
N ARG A 92 -12.20 5.60 4.90
CA ARG A 92 -13.28 6.57 5.18
C ARG A 92 -13.34 7.64 4.10
N ALA A 93 -12.19 8.12 3.61
CA ALA A 93 -12.15 9.06 2.50
C ALA A 93 -12.74 8.47 1.22
N GLY A 94 -12.33 7.26 0.81
CA GLY A 94 -12.88 6.63 -0.38
C GLY A 94 -14.35 6.19 -0.23
N ALA A 95 -14.78 5.80 0.97
CA ALA A 95 -16.20 5.58 1.26
C ALA A 95 -17.04 6.84 1.05
N CYS A 96 -16.56 7.98 1.55
CA CYS A 96 -17.22 9.25 1.32
C CYS A 96 -17.23 9.66 -0.17
N ALA A 97 -16.14 9.42 -0.89
CA ALA A 97 -16.08 9.66 -2.34
C ALA A 97 -17.08 8.77 -3.11
N ARG A 98 -17.31 7.52 -2.68
CA ARG A 98 -18.36 6.66 -3.27
C ARG A 98 -19.77 7.20 -3.04
N GLU A 99 -20.01 7.74 -1.85
CA GLU A 99 -21.34 8.21 -1.45
C GLU A 99 -21.69 9.57 -2.07
N HIS A 100 -20.74 10.50 -2.07
CA HIS A 100 -20.96 11.90 -2.43
C HIS A 100 -20.28 12.31 -3.74
N GLY A 101 -19.52 11.41 -4.37
CA GLY A 101 -18.76 11.65 -5.60
C GLY A 101 -17.31 12.07 -5.37
N ALA A 102 -16.49 12.06 -6.42
CA ALA A 102 -15.05 12.34 -6.34
C ALA A 102 -14.70 13.76 -5.86
N GLU A 103 -15.62 14.71 -6.03
CA GLU A 103 -15.49 16.11 -5.59
C GLU A 103 -15.94 16.33 -4.13
N ALA A 104 -16.29 15.27 -3.41
CA ALA A 104 -16.70 15.35 -2.01
C ALA A 104 -15.62 15.98 -1.14
N THR A 105 -15.95 17.08 -0.48
CA THR A 105 -15.07 17.76 0.48
C THR A 105 -15.02 16.97 1.80
N LEU A 106 -13.99 17.21 2.61
CA LEU A 106 -13.85 16.52 3.91
C LEU A 106 -15.03 16.78 4.86
N ASP A 107 -15.64 17.97 4.79
CA ASP A 107 -16.80 18.37 5.60
C ASP A 107 -18.11 17.70 5.17
N SER A 108 -18.18 17.16 3.95
CA SER A 108 -19.40 16.52 3.41
C SER A 108 -19.64 15.11 3.95
N CYS A 109 -18.65 14.53 4.65
CA CYS A 109 -18.67 13.16 5.14
C CYS A 109 -19.13 13.12 6.61
N GLU A 110 -20.22 12.41 6.91
CA GLU A 110 -20.67 12.26 8.29
C GLU A 110 -19.61 11.50 9.13
N GLY A 111 -19.24 12.11 10.26
CA GLY A 111 -18.20 11.58 11.13
C GLY A 111 -16.82 11.56 10.48
N GLY A 112 -16.56 12.43 9.48
CA GLY A 112 -15.41 12.58 8.57
C GLY A 112 -14.09 11.87 8.90
N PRO A 113 -13.29 11.52 7.89
CA PRO A 113 -12.05 10.77 8.12
C PRO A 113 -11.16 11.53 9.12
N PRO A 114 -10.37 10.83 9.98
CA PRO A 114 -9.44 11.48 10.90
C PRO A 114 -8.26 12.08 10.12
N THR A 115 -8.55 13.10 9.32
CA THR A 115 -7.65 13.66 8.30
C THR A 115 -7.44 15.13 8.62
N GLU A 116 -6.74 15.37 9.71
CA GLU A 116 -6.06 16.64 9.85
C GLU A 116 -4.95 16.69 8.80
N ALA A 117 -4.97 17.73 7.96
CA ALA A 117 -3.88 17.97 7.02
C ALA A 117 -2.61 18.35 7.79
N LEU A 118 -1.46 17.86 7.35
CA LEU A 118 -0.17 18.29 7.89
C LEU A 118 0.05 19.79 7.63
N PRO A 119 0.85 20.49 8.47
CA PRO A 119 1.17 21.89 8.27
C PRO A 119 1.72 22.16 6.86
N GLY A 120 1.17 23.17 6.18
CA GLY A 120 1.56 23.54 4.82
C GLY A 120 0.99 22.64 3.72
N GLN A 121 0.25 21.58 4.07
CA GLN A 121 -0.47 20.76 3.10
C GLN A 121 -1.91 21.24 2.95
N THR A 122 -2.47 20.99 1.77
CA THR A 122 -3.84 21.36 1.44
C THR A 122 -4.57 20.14 0.87
N LEU A 123 -5.67 19.78 1.51
CA LEU A 123 -6.60 18.72 1.10
C LEU A 123 -7.94 19.40 0.77
N GLN A 124 -8.30 19.42 -0.51
CA GLN A 124 -9.55 20.03 -1.00
C GLN A 124 -10.69 19.02 -0.99
N SER A 125 -10.38 17.75 -1.25
CA SER A 125 -11.37 16.67 -1.31
C SER A 125 -10.94 15.44 -0.52
N THR A 126 -11.90 14.53 -0.31
CA THR A 126 -11.63 13.18 0.19
C THR A 126 -10.69 12.41 -0.74
N CYS A 127 -10.76 12.65 -2.05
CA CYS A 127 -9.87 12.02 -3.02
C CYS A 127 -8.42 12.51 -2.90
N ASP A 128 -8.15 13.70 -2.35
CA ASP A 128 -6.79 14.10 -1.99
C ASP A 128 -6.18 13.20 -0.91
N VAL A 129 -6.99 12.74 0.06
CA VAL A 129 -6.55 11.81 1.10
C VAL A 129 -6.20 10.45 0.50
N VAL A 130 -7.02 9.94 -0.42
CA VAL A 130 -6.75 8.66 -1.10
C VAL A 130 -5.51 8.75 -2.00
N ALA A 131 -5.39 9.84 -2.75
CA ALA A 131 -4.29 10.08 -3.68
C ALA A 131 -2.96 10.31 -2.96
N ARG A 132 -2.97 11.09 -1.86
CA ARG A 132 -1.78 11.55 -1.15
C ARG A 132 -1.96 11.39 0.37
N PRO A 133 -2.09 10.16 0.88
CA PRO A 133 -2.39 9.94 2.30
C PRO A 133 -1.31 10.55 3.20
N TRP A 134 -0.06 10.57 2.77
CA TRP A 134 1.07 11.18 3.50
C TRP A 134 0.94 12.68 3.78
N HIS A 135 -0.07 13.37 3.24
CA HIS A 135 -0.42 14.76 3.60
C HIS A 135 -1.35 14.86 4.82
N THR A 136 -1.73 13.73 5.41
CA THR A 136 -2.57 13.67 6.62
C THR A 136 -1.72 13.29 7.84
N THR A 137 -2.13 13.74 9.02
CA THR A 137 -1.48 13.36 10.28
C THR A 137 -1.45 11.85 10.48
N ALA A 138 -2.52 11.13 10.12
CA ALA A 138 -2.65 9.70 10.30
C ALA A 138 -1.64 8.87 9.48
N CYS A 139 -1.13 9.40 8.38
CA CYS A 139 -0.22 8.71 7.47
C CYS A 139 1.11 9.46 7.30
N ALA A 140 1.44 10.40 8.19
CA ALA A 140 2.59 11.28 8.03
C ALA A 140 3.92 10.52 7.91
N PHE A 141 4.02 9.36 8.57
CA PHE A 141 5.20 8.47 8.49
C PHE A 141 5.52 7.97 7.08
N LEU A 142 4.58 8.02 6.13
CA LEU A 142 4.82 7.61 4.74
C LEU A 142 5.70 8.58 3.95
N ASN A 143 5.87 9.80 4.45
CA ASN A 143 6.75 10.80 3.89
C ASN A 143 7.56 11.35 5.05
N PRO A 144 8.60 10.63 5.53
CA PRO A 144 9.53 11.24 6.46
C PRO A 144 9.99 12.54 5.79
N ALA A 145 9.94 13.65 6.53
CA ALA A 145 10.52 14.87 6.03
C ALA A 145 11.91 14.52 5.50
N GLU A 146 12.27 15.00 4.32
CA GLU A 146 13.65 15.02 3.89
C GLU A 146 14.38 15.76 5.01
N ASP A 147 14.96 15.02 5.96
CA ASP A 147 15.74 15.60 7.03
C ASP A 147 16.91 16.27 6.31
N SER A 148 16.73 17.56 6.05
CA SER A 148 17.69 18.45 5.46
C SER A 148 18.83 18.61 6.47
N ASP A 149 19.78 17.67 6.42
CA ASP A 149 21.07 17.53 7.13
C ASP A 149 21.15 16.11 7.73
N THR A 150 21.85 15.14 7.13
CA THR A 150 23.30 15.20 6.94
C THR A 150 23.68 14.07 5.98
N GLY A 151 24.06 14.43 4.75
CA GLY A 151 24.69 13.51 3.83
C GLY A 151 26.00 12.96 4.41
N LYS A 152 25.99 11.72 4.88
CA LYS A 152 27.15 10.83 4.83
C LYS A 152 26.83 9.74 3.81
N GLY A 153 26.94 10.10 2.54
CA GLY A 153 27.00 9.12 1.46
C GLY A 153 28.16 8.17 1.74
N GLY A 154 27.85 6.89 1.91
CA GLY A 154 28.85 5.84 2.09
C GLY A 154 29.72 5.75 0.84
N GLU A 155 31.01 5.96 1.03
CA GLU A 155 32.04 5.76 0.02
C GLU A 155 32.05 4.28 -0.39
N GLY A 156 31.60 3.99 -1.61
CA GLY A 156 31.58 2.64 -2.17
C GLY A 156 33.01 2.12 -2.33
N GLY A 157 33.36 1.10 -1.55
CA GLY A 157 34.64 0.41 -1.65
C GLY A 157 34.82 -0.19 -3.04
N ALA A 158 35.90 0.21 -3.70
CA ALA A 158 36.36 -0.37 -4.96
C ALA A 158 36.64 -1.87 -4.76
N ALA A 159 36.00 -2.71 -5.56
CA ALA A 159 36.40 -4.10 -5.73
C ALA A 159 37.72 -4.12 -6.51
N ASN A 160 38.79 -4.65 -5.90
CA ASN A 160 39.97 -5.05 -6.64
C ASN A 160 39.68 -6.42 -7.26
N GLU A 161 39.58 -6.46 -8.59
CA GLU A 161 39.74 -7.66 -9.38
C GLU A 161 41.25 -7.88 -9.55
N ASP A 162 41.84 -8.80 -8.78
CA ASP A 162 43.20 -9.30 -9.02
C ASP A 162 43.11 -10.69 -9.66
N GLU A 163 43.76 -10.82 -10.82
CA GLU A 163 43.96 -12.02 -11.66
C GLU A 163 44.69 -13.18 -10.97
#